data_AF-I0SIX9-F1
#
_entry.id   AF-I0SIX9-F1
#
_cell.length_a   1.000
_cell.length_b   1.000
_cell.length_c   1.000
_cell.angle_alpha   90.00
_cell.angle_beta   90.00
_cell.angle_gamma   90.00
#
_symmetry.space_group_name_H-M   'P 1'
#
loop_
_entity.id
_entity.type
_entity.pdbx_description
1 polymer ?
#
loop_
_entity_poly.entity_id
_entity_poly.type
_entity_poly.pdbx_seq_one_letter_code
_entity_poly.pdbx_strand_id
1 'polypeptide(L)'
;MWDIKRFFPDEFEVGKYANQLLGDYLGQELPLDEAGFMALTIVNAELDSGNVAAQDLTQLMEEIMTIVKYSLEISLDDEDIYVQRFITHLKFFCERVLTDTGHQELDDNDMFDLLKIKYPSAYETATKITQYLKQTRNYQTSDDEQMYLTIHLSRMKRNVNEN
;
A
#
# COMPACT_ATOMS: atom_id res chain seq x y z
N MET A 1 -2.31 2.27 -13.82
CA MET A 1 -1.93 0.99 -14.48
C MET A 1 -0.46 0.63 -14.23
N TRP A 2 0.44 1.61 -14.11
CA TRP A 2 1.78 1.38 -13.55
C TRP A 2 1.74 0.94 -12.07
N ASP A 3 0.66 1.29 -11.38
CA ASP A 3 0.45 0.99 -9.96
C ASP A 3 0.33 -0.52 -9.70
N ILE A 4 -0.27 -1.29 -10.63
CA ILE A 4 -0.36 -2.75 -10.48
C ILE A 4 1.03 -3.41 -10.56
N LYS A 5 1.87 -2.95 -11.50
CA LYS A 5 3.25 -3.42 -11.62
C LYS A 5 4.06 -3.11 -10.35
N ARG A 6 3.77 -1.97 -9.73
CA ARG A 6 4.45 -1.50 -8.52
C ARG A 6 4.02 -2.27 -7.28
N PHE A 7 2.71 -2.41 -7.05
CA PHE A 7 2.18 -2.99 -5.82
C PHE A 7 2.05 -4.50 -5.86
N PHE A 8 1.91 -5.07 -7.07
CA PHE A 8 1.68 -6.50 -7.32
C PHE A 8 2.62 -6.97 -8.46
N PRO A 9 3.94 -6.87 -8.27
CA PRO A 9 4.92 -7.16 -9.32
C PRO A 9 4.87 -8.63 -9.77
N ASP A 10 4.62 -9.55 -8.83
CA ASP A 10 4.56 -10.99 -9.13
C ASP A 10 3.31 -11.30 -9.99
N GLU A 11 2.16 -10.76 -9.61
CA GLU A 11 0.91 -10.89 -10.34
C GLU A 11 0.99 -10.21 -11.72
N PHE A 12 1.73 -9.11 -11.84
CA PHE A 12 2.00 -8.46 -13.12
C PHE A 12 2.90 -9.30 -14.04
N GLU A 13 3.92 -9.97 -13.51
CA GLU A 13 4.74 -10.89 -14.30
C GLU A 13 3.94 -12.13 -14.74
N VAL A 14 3.05 -12.65 -13.90
CA VAL A 14 2.09 -13.70 -14.31
C VAL A 14 1.14 -13.19 -15.39
N GLY A 15 0.62 -11.97 -15.25
CA GLY A 15 -0.21 -11.32 -16.26
C GLY A 15 0.50 -11.14 -17.60
N LYS A 16 1.79 -10.76 -17.59
CA LYS A 16 2.61 -10.66 -18.80
C LYS A 16 2.82 -12.02 -19.47
N TYR A 17 3.10 -13.05 -18.68
CA TYR A 17 3.24 -14.41 -19.19
C TYR A 17 1.94 -14.91 -19.84
N ALA A 18 0.79 -14.69 -19.18
CA ALA A 18 -0.52 -15.02 -19.73
C ALA A 18 -0.83 -14.24 -21.02
N ASN A 19 -0.48 -12.95 -21.06
CA ASN A 19 -0.65 -12.09 -22.23
C ASN A 19 0.18 -12.60 -23.43
N GLN A 20 1.41 -13.04 -23.17
CA GLN A 20 2.26 -13.64 -24.20
C GLN A 20 1.67 -14.94 -24.75
N LEU A 21 1.25 -15.86 -23.87
CA LEU A 21 0.63 -17.13 -24.28
C LEU A 21 -0.62 -16.90 -25.13
N LEU A 22 -1.45 -15.93 -24.75
CA LEU A 22 -2.67 -15.61 -25.50
C LEU A 22 -2.35 -14.95 -26.84
N GLY A 23 -1.34 -14.08 -26.89
CA GLY A 23 -0.87 -13.48 -28.14
C GLY A 23 -0.35 -14.52 -29.14
N ASP A 24 0.45 -15.47 -28.65
CA ASP A 24 0.97 -16.60 -29.45
C ASP A 24 -0.18 -17.48 -29.99
N TYR A 25 -1.21 -17.73 -29.17
CA TYR A 25 -2.40 -18.49 -29.57
C TYR A 25 -3.24 -17.77 -30.63
N LEU A 26 -3.41 -16.46 -30.50
CA LEU A 26 -4.20 -15.63 -31.42
C LEU A 26 -3.40 -15.23 -32.68
N GLY A 27 -2.08 -15.39 -32.68
CA GLY A 27 -1.20 -14.96 -33.76
C GLY A 27 -1.05 -13.43 -33.85
N GLN A 28 -1.26 -12.71 -32.75
CA GLN A 28 -1.11 -11.25 -32.69
C GLN A 28 -0.55 -10.80 -31.34
N GLU A 29 0.24 -9.73 -31.35
CA GLU A 29 0.69 -9.11 -30.10
C GLU A 29 -0.47 -8.40 -29.40
N LEU A 30 -0.60 -8.63 -28.09
CA LEU A 30 -1.59 -7.98 -27.25
C LEU A 30 -0.98 -6.78 -26.53
N PRO A 31 -1.72 -5.68 -26.34
CA PRO A 31 -1.25 -4.52 -25.59
C PRO A 31 -0.80 -4.90 -24.18
N LEU A 32 0.23 -4.23 -23.66
CA LEU A 32 0.71 -4.46 -22.30
C LEU A 32 -0.37 -4.19 -21.24
N ASP A 33 -1.33 -3.32 -21.55
CA ASP A 33 -2.45 -3.00 -20.68
C ASP A 33 -3.30 -4.24 -20.31
N GLU A 34 -3.39 -5.21 -21.22
CA GLU A 34 -4.08 -6.50 -20.97
C GLU A 34 -3.37 -7.31 -19.88
N ALA A 35 -2.04 -7.28 -19.82
CA ALA A 35 -1.29 -7.90 -18.72
C ALA A 35 -1.64 -7.28 -17.37
N GLY A 36 -1.88 -5.97 -17.33
CA GLY A 36 -2.35 -5.27 -16.12
C GLY A 36 -3.75 -5.69 -15.69
N PHE A 37 -4.68 -5.88 -16.63
CA PHE A 37 -6.02 -6.40 -16.33
C PHE A 37 -6.01 -7.86 -15.86
N MET A 38 -5.15 -8.70 -16.46
CA MET A 38 -4.94 -10.07 -16.01
C MET A 38 -4.37 -10.10 -14.59
N ALA A 39 -3.39 -9.25 -14.28
CA ALA A 39 -2.84 -9.12 -12.93
C ALA A 39 -3.92 -8.71 -11.90
N LEU A 40 -4.73 -7.70 -12.22
CA LEU A 40 -5.87 -7.30 -11.37
C LEU A 40 -6.86 -8.45 -11.13
N THR A 41 -7.09 -9.29 -12.15
CA THR A 41 -7.96 -10.46 -12.03
C THR A 41 -7.38 -11.50 -11.06
N ILE A 42 -6.06 -11.70 -11.08
CA ILE A 42 -5.37 -12.57 -10.12
C ILE A 42 -5.48 -12.01 -8.71
N VAL A 43 -5.18 -10.73 -8.51
CA VAL A 43 -5.30 -10.07 -7.19
C VAL A 43 -6.74 -10.16 -6.67
N ASN A 44 -7.74 -9.95 -7.51
CA ASN A 44 -9.15 -10.14 -7.14
C ASN A 44 -9.45 -11.57 -6.66
N ALA A 45 -8.83 -12.59 -7.27
CA ALA A 45 -9.00 -13.98 -6.88
C ALA A 45 -8.29 -14.32 -5.56
N GLU A 46 -7.18 -13.63 -5.25
CA GLU A 46 -6.47 -13.76 -3.97
C GLU A 46 -7.19 -13.08 -2.80
N LEU A 47 -7.95 -12.03 -3.09
CA LEU A 47 -8.83 -11.35 -2.14
C LEU A 47 -10.06 -12.24 -1.85
N ASP A 48 -9.82 -13.34 -1.12
CA ASP A 48 -10.67 -14.50 -0.80
C ASP A 48 -12.08 -14.17 -0.25
N SER A 49 -12.39 -12.90 0.01
CA SER A 49 -13.66 -12.44 0.59
C SER A 49 -14.64 -11.81 -0.41
N GLY A 50 -14.23 -11.50 -1.65
CA GLY A 50 -15.09 -10.86 -2.67
C GLY A 50 -15.63 -9.47 -2.30
N ASN A 51 -15.29 -8.94 -1.12
CA ASN A 51 -15.78 -7.67 -0.59
C ASN A 51 -14.89 -6.48 -0.96
N VAL A 52 -13.69 -6.73 -1.48
CA VAL A 52 -12.73 -5.70 -1.87
C VAL A 52 -12.32 -5.92 -3.31
N ALA A 53 -12.55 -4.94 -4.17
CA ALA A 53 -11.99 -4.97 -5.52
C ALA A 53 -10.51 -4.59 -5.48
N ALA A 54 -9.68 -5.31 -6.23
CA ALA A 54 -8.26 -5.02 -6.40
C ALA A 54 -8.00 -3.59 -6.91
N GLN A 55 -8.96 -3.02 -7.67
CA GLN A 55 -8.94 -1.63 -8.10
C GLN A 55 -9.04 -0.66 -6.92
N ASP A 56 -10.01 -0.87 -6.01
CA ASP A 56 -10.20 -0.03 -4.82
C ASP A 56 -9.00 -0.13 -3.87
N LEU A 57 -8.47 -1.35 -3.72
CA LEU A 57 -7.25 -1.61 -2.95
C LEU A 57 -6.05 -0.83 -3.52
N THR A 58 -5.80 -0.98 -4.82
CA THR A 58 -4.70 -0.30 -5.53
C THR A 58 -4.84 1.21 -5.43
N GLN A 59 -6.05 1.74 -5.59
CA GLN A 59 -6.33 3.16 -5.49
C GLN A 59 -6.03 3.69 -4.08
N LEU A 60 -6.50 3.01 -3.03
CA LEU A 60 -6.26 3.44 -1.66
C LEU A 60 -4.76 3.40 -1.30
N MET A 61 -4.05 2.37 -1.75
CA MET A 61 -2.61 2.28 -1.60
C MET A 61 -1.91 3.49 -2.24
N GLU A 62 -2.26 3.86 -3.48
CA GLU A 62 -1.66 5.00 -4.17
C GLU A 62 -2.00 6.35 -3.51
N GLU A 63 -3.23 6.51 -3.04
CA GLU A 63 -3.67 7.69 -2.26
C GLU A 63 -2.79 7.86 -1.01
N ILE A 64 -2.54 6.77 -0.27
CA ILE A 64 -1.69 6.80 0.92
C ILE A 64 -0.21 7.04 0.55
N MET A 65 0.32 6.35 -0.46
CA MET A 65 1.71 6.56 -0.91
C MET A 65 1.95 8.00 -1.35
N THR A 66 0.94 8.64 -1.95
CA THR A 66 0.98 10.05 -2.32
C THR A 66 1.10 10.95 -1.09
N ILE A 67 0.29 10.72 -0.05
CA ILE A 67 0.41 11.45 1.22
C ILE A 67 1.81 11.26 1.82
N VAL A 68 2.34 10.03 1.81
CA VAL A 68 3.67 9.72 2.33
C VAL A 68 4.76 10.48 1.60
N LYS A 69 4.76 10.43 0.26
CA LYS A 69 5.74 11.10 -0.60
C LYS A 69 5.84 12.59 -0.29
N TYR A 70 4.69 13.28 -0.27
CA TYR A 70 4.65 14.72 -0.09
C TYR A 70 4.84 15.15 1.36
N SER A 71 4.32 14.39 2.33
CA SER A 71 4.44 14.76 3.75
C SER A 71 5.82 14.47 4.34
N LEU A 72 6.52 13.44 3.86
CA LEU A 72 7.90 13.15 4.28
C LEU A 72 8.97 13.84 3.43
N GLU A 73 8.57 14.42 2.29
CA GLU A 73 9.46 15.03 1.30
C GLU A 73 10.54 14.07 0.77
N ILE A 74 10.15 12.82 0.52
CA ILE A 74 11.05 11.76 0.03
C ILE A 74 10.66 11.29 -1.37
N SER A 75 11.64 10.80 -2.13
CA SER A 75 11.37 9.91 -3.26
C SER A 75 10.99 8.52 -2.75
N LEU A 76 10.12 7.85 -3.49
CA LEU A 76 9.75 6.46 -3.23
C LEU A 76 10.33 5.64 -4.37
N ASP A 77 11.43 4.96 -4.10
CA ASP A 77 12.06 4.03 -5.03
C ASP A 77 11.46 2.64 -4.82
N ASP A 78 10.92 2.04 -5.88
CA ASP A 78 10.25 0.74 -5.81
C ASP A 78 11.26 -0.43 -5.66
N GLU A 79 12.55 -0.17 -5.86
CA GLU A 79 13.63 -1.12 -5.57
C GLU A 79 14.14 -1.03 -4.12
N ASP A 80 13.74 -0.01 -3.36
CA ASP A 80 14.14 0.16 -1.95
C ASP A 80 13.40 -0.85 -1.04
N ILE A 81 14.17 -1.62 -0.26
CA ILE A 81 13.64 -2.67 0.62
C ILE A 81 12.66 -2.16 1.69
N TYR A 82 12.82 -0.92 2.17
CA TYR A 82 11.91 -0.32 3.13
C TYR A 82 10.62 0.16 2.46
N VAL A 83 10.70 0.65 1.22
CA VAL A 83 9.51 0.97 0.40
C VAL A 83 8.74 -0.31 0.10
N GLN A 84 9.39 -1.38 -0.37
CA GLN A 84 8.75 -2.67 -0.65
C GLN A 84 8.08 -3.26 0.59
N ARG A 85 8.77 -3.25 1.75
CA ARG A 85 8.18 -3.69 3.01
C ARG A 85 6.97 -2.85 3.38
N PHE A 86 7.05 -1.52 3.22
CA PHE A 86 5.91 -0.67 3.50
C PHE A 86 4.74 -0.97 2.58
N ILE A 87 4.95 -1.20 1.28
CA ILE A 87 3.93 -1.58 0.31
C ILE A 87 3.23 -2.88 0.72
N THR A 88 3.98 -3.93 1.08
CA THR A 88 3.40 -5.22 1.53
C THR A 88 2.48 -5.01 2.73
N HIS A 89 2.91 -4.19 3.68
CA HIS A 89 2.15 -3.92 4.89
C HIS A 89 0.97 -2.97 4.66
N LEU A 90 1.13 -2.03 3.74
CA LEU A 90 0.11 -1.12 3.29
C LEU A 90 -1.03 -1.89 2.62
N LYS A 91 -0.73 -2.93 1.82
CA LYS A 91 -1.73 -3.85 1.25
C LYS A 91 -2.68 -4.37 2.33
N PHE A 92 -2.14 -5.00 3.38
CA PHE A 92 -2.94 -5.55 4.47
C PHE A 92 -3.69 -4.48 5.28
N PHE A 93 -3.11 -3.30 5.45
CA PHE A 93 -3.80 -2.20 6.12
C PHE A 93 -4.98 -1.69 5.29
N CYS A 94 -4.77 -1.44 3.99
CA CYS A 94 -5.81 -1.02 3.06
C CYS A 94 -6.92 -2.08 2.93
N GLU A 95 -6.58 -3.36 2.89
CA GLU A 95 -7.57 -4.45 2.94
C GLU A 95 -8.47 -4.32 4.17
N ARG A 96 -7.90 -4.14 5.37
CA ARG A 96 -8.69 -3.95 6.61
C ARG A 96 -9.56 -2.70 6.59
N VAL A 97 -9.05 -1.60 6.04
CA VAL A 97 -9.80 -0.34 5.89
C VAL A 97 -11.01 -0.56 4.98
N LEU A 98 -10.84 -1.32 3.88
CA LEU A 98 -11.90 -1.56 2.91
C LEU A 98 -12.93 -2.62 3.37
N THR A 99 -12.53 -3.54 4.27
CA THR A 99 -13.44 -4.52 4.86
C THR A 99 -14.07 -4.08 6.19
N ASP A 100 -13.63 -2.96 6.76
CA ASP A 100 -14.03 -2.47 8.10
C ASP A 100 -13.84 -3.52 9.22
N THR A 101 -12.82 -4.38 9.07
CA THR A 101 -12.56 -5.49 10.02
C THR A 101 -11.55 -5.13 11.11
N GLY A 102 -11.07 -3.90 11.16
CA GLY A 102 -9.97 -3.51 12.05
C GLY A 102 -10.47 -2.86 13.33
N HIS A 103 -10.39 -3.56 14.47
CA HIS A 103 -10.29 -2.94 15.80
C HIS A 103 -9.60 -3.91 16.78
N GLN A 104 -8.34 -3.63 17.13
CA GLN A 104 -7.76 -4.00 18.41
C GLN A 104 -7.06 -2.76 18.96
N GLU A 105 -7.32 -2.46 20.23
CA GLU A 105 -6.62 -1.46 21.03
C GLU A 105 -5.59 -2.20 21.88
N LEU A 106 -4.30 -1.86 21.79
CA LEU A 106 -3.35 -2.17 22.84
C LEU A 106 -3.54 -1.19 24.00
N ASP A 107 -3.44 -1.74 25.20
CA ASP A 107 -3.61 -1.03 26.48
C ASP A 107 -2.40 -0.12 26.83
N ASP A 108 -1.37 -0.04 25.96
CA ASP A 108 -0.03 0.45 26.33
C ASP A 108 0.37 1.75 25.58
N ASN A 109 -0.13 2.88 26.08
CA ASN A 109 0.06 4.22 25.53
C ASN A 109 1.52 4.75 25.56
N ASP A 110 2.36 4.23 26.46
CA ASP A 110 3.70 4.78 26.72
C ASP A 110 4.67 4.63 25.53
N MET A 111 4.60 3.51 24.80
CA MET A 111 5.45 3.29 23.63
C MET A 111 5.07 4.21 22.48
N PHE A 112 3.78 4.47 22.31
CA PHE A 112 3.28 5.34 21.25
C PHE A 112 3.70 6.79 21.49
N ASP A 113 3.61 7.28 22.73
CA ASP A 113 4.08 8.62 23.08
C ASP A 113 5.58 8.82 22.87
N LEU A 114 6.40 7.80 23.14
CA LEU A 114 7.83 7.84 22.83
C LEU A 114 8.09 7.99 21.32
N LEU A 115 7.32 7.31 20.47
CA LEU A 115 7.47 7.38 19.02
C LEU A 115 7.09 8.76 18.46
N LYS A 116 6.08 9.42 19.04
CA LYS A 116 5.71 10.81 18.70
C LYS A 116 6.89 11.76 18.89
N ILE A 117 7.63 11.60 19.99
CA ILE A 117 8.80 12.42 20.31
C ILE A 117 9.99 12.06 19.43
N LYS A 118 10.24 10.76 19.22
CA LYS A 118 11.42 10.28 18.50
C LYS A 118 11.35 10.48 16.99
N TYR A 119 10.14 10.38 16.41
CA TYR A 119 9.92 10.42 14.97
C TYR A 119 8.79 11.39 14.58
N PRO A 120 8.92 12.70 14.89
CA PRO A 120 7.82 13.66 14.77
C PRO A 120 7.27 13.78 13.34
N SER A 121 8.13 13.78 12.32
CA SER A 121 7.69 13.86 10.91
C SER A 121 6.98 12.59 10.42
N ALA A 122 7.41 11.41 10.90
CA ALA A 122 6.74 10.16 10.58
C ALA A 122 5.36 10.09 11.24
N TYR A 123 5.27 10.52 12.50
CA TYR A 123 4.02 10.59 13.25
C TYR A 123 3.04 11.61 12.64
N GLU A 124 3.52 12.79 12.23
CA GLU A 124 2.70 13.78 11.54
C GLU A 124 2.15 13.22 10.22
N THR A 125 2.97 12.48 9.48
CA THR A 125 2.53 11.83 8.23
C THR A 125 1.49 10.74 8.50
N ALA A 126 1.72 9.88 9.50
CA ALA A 126 0.72 8.90 9.92
C ALA A 126 -0.60 9.58 10.32
N THR A 127 -0.53 10.71 11.05
CA THR A 127 -1.69 11.51 11.43
C THR A 127 -2.45 12.01 10.20
N LYS A 128 -1.76 12.53 9.18
CA LYS A 128 -2.40 12.95 7.91
C LYS A 128 -3.11 11.78 7.22
N ILE A 129 -2.52 10.59 7.22
CA ILE A 129 -3.16 9.37 6.69
C ILE A 129 -4.43 9.06 7.48
N THR A 130 -4.37 9.02 8.82
CA THR A 130 -5.56 8.73 9.64
C THR A 130 -6.70 9.74 9.42
N GLN A 131 -6.36 11.03 9.30
CA GLN A 131 -7.34 12.08 9.03
C GLN A 131 -7.95 11.93 7.64
N TYR A 132 -7.13 11.61 6.64
CA TYR A 132 -7.60 11.33 5.29
C TYR A 132 -8.60 10.17 5.28
N LEU A 133 -8.27 9.04 5.90
CA LEU A 133 -9.15 7.86 5.97
C LEU A 133 -10.46 8.15 6.69
N LYS A 134 -10.42 8.92 7.79
CA LYS A 134 -11.61 9.36 8.49
C LYS A 134 -12.53 10.22 7.60
N GLN A 135 -11.95 11.11 6.80
CA GLN A 135 -12.72 12.00 5.93
C GLN A 135 -13.27 11.30 4.69
N THR A 136 -12.50 10.38 4.09
CA THR A 136 -12.83 9.81 2.77
C THR A 136 -13.49 8.44 2.83
N ARG A 137 -13.35 7.71 3.95
CA ARG A 137 -13.90 6.36 4.15
C ARG A 137 -14.64 6.18 5.48
N ASN A 138 -14.70 7.22 6.32
CA ASN A 138 -15.26 7.15 7.69
C ASN A 138 -14.59 6.06 8.56
N TYR A 139 -13.34 5.72 8.26
CA TYR A 139 -12.58 4.71 9.00
C TYR A 139 -11.86 5.37 10.17
N GLN A 140 -11.99 4.77 11.36
CA GLN A 140 -11.31 5.22 12.57
C GLN A 140 -10.08 4.35 12.81
N THR A 141 -8.91 4.85 12.41
CA THR A 141 -7.63 4.18 12.68
C THR A 141 -7.40 4.08 14.19
N SER A 142 -6.99 2.91 14.66
CA SER A 142 -6.58 2.71 16.06
C SER A 142 -5.18 3.26 16.33
N ASP A 143 -4.85 3.48 17.60
CA ASP A 143 -3.50 3.92 17.99
C ASP A 143 -2.43 2.92 17.56
N ASP A 144 -2.73 1.62 17.56
CA ASP A 144 -1.81 0.58 17.09
C ASP A 144 -1.51 0.69 15.60
N GLU A 145 -2.53 0.93 14.79
CA GLU A 145 -2.38 1.11 13.35
C GLU A 145 -1.63 2.41 13.05
N GLN A 146 -1.90 3.49 13.79
CA GLN A 146 -1.16 4.75 13.64
C GLN A 146 0.31 4.62 14.10
N MET A 147 0.55 3.91 15.19
CA MET A 147 1.87 3.58 15.71
C MET A 147 2.66 2.77 14.69
N TYR A 148 2.01 1.76 14.12
CA TYR A 148 2.55 0.91 13.09
C TYR A 148 2.98 1.71 11.85
N LEU A 149 2.08 2.55 11.31
CA LEU A 149 2.40 3.47 10.21
C LEU A 149 3.61 4.35 10.57
N THR A 150 3.62 4.93 11.77
CA THR A 150 4.71 5.79 12.23
C THR A 150 6.07 5.08 12.20
N ILE A 151 6.13 3.82 12.65
CA ILE A 151 7.36 3.03 12.64
C ILE A 151 7.86 2.80 11.21
N HIS A 152 6.99 2.36 10.30
CA HIS A 152 7.40 2.07 8.92
C HIS A 152 7.85 3.34 8.17
N LEU A 153 7.12 4.44 8.33
CA LEU A 153 7.47 5.74 7.76
C LEU A 153 8.80 6.26 8.30
N SER A 154 9.08 6.07 9.59
CA SER A 154 10.37 6.47 10.17
C SER A 154 11.57 5.73 9.56
N ARG A 155 11.38 4.45 9.21
CA ARG A 155 12.44 3.62 8.58
C ARG A 155 12.69 4.05 7.13
N MET A 156 11.62 4.32 6.37
CA MET A 156 11.73 4.83 5.01
C MET A 156 12.48 6.18 4.98
N LYS A 157 12.09 7.12 5.84
CA LYS A 157 12.73 8.44 5.88
C LYS A 157 14.22 8.37 6.24
N ARG A 158 14.59 7.49 7.18
CA ARG A 158 16.00 7.35 7.58
C ARG A 158 16.88 6.84 6.44
N ASN A 159 16.40 5.86 5.65
CA ASN A 159 17.20 5.31 4.56
C ASN A 159 17.47 6.34 3.45
N VAL A 160 16.49 7.19 3.14
CA VAL A 160 16.65 8.25 2.13
C VAL A 160 17.71 9.28 2.54
N ASN A 161 17.90 9.53 3.84
CA ASN A 161 18.90 10.48 4.34
C ASN A 161 20.31 9.88 4.48
N GLU A 162 20.47 8.56 4.35
CA GLU A 162 21.77 7.86 4.44
C GLU A 162 22.39 7.61 3.05
N ASN A 163 21.66 7.89 1.96
CA ASN A 163 22.11 7.83 0.57
C ASN A 163 22.39 9.24 0.01
#